data_AF-A0A7W5ZZQ0-F1
#
_entry.id   AF-A0A7W5ZZQ0-F1
#
_cell.length_a   1.000
_cell.length_b   1.000
_cell.length_c   1.000
_cell.angle_alpha   90.00
_cell.angle_beta   90.00
_cell.angle_gamma   90.00
#
_symmetry.space_group_name_H-M   'P 1'
#
loop_
_entity.id
_entity.type
_entity.pdbx_description
1 polymer ?
#
loop_
_entity_poly.entity_id
_entity_poly.type
_entity_poly.pdbx_seq_one_letter_code
_entity_poly.pdbx_strand_id
1 'polypeptide(L)'
;MIDLDHGTTPKAKVLIGSLFYQDLVDNRVNIVERMNTGNPRYLCSECLTPVYLVSTPDKRFFFRHRSEENDSCSAKTRSELSAEEITARKYHGLRESWPHKQIKGLIERSLLADAAFGEIAVERNWKAADSKRYRRPDVQAGSPDGKVAFEVQLSTTFLSVVAGRRIFYRSEGGLLVWVFGSFDAGYRRLTTDDLLYSNNSNIFIVDEETTLLSEQTGVFHLRCHHRKPVRQGSRVVDEWVEQIVPFRDLTQDRDGQRLFLFDFQAAEAAIRAAIQQEADDERAMAIRSDQADLYEFWVEHGRSFRHTPENRTAWQQLRDRYECRGLSLPKFPDSDEAIRVMLSALYSAREGRPVGYKFSKLVQVAHQVAEAYPGLFIAFYSAVEAYGHAGLLKSQDSSGKWRERLKGSERHGSALEGIFSRIRRNDPELRPETSVLPLMNFLFPEVSDRVAMALCGDG
;
A
#
# COMPACT_ATOMS: atom_id res chain seq x y z
N MET A 1 3.92 -20.68 7.25
CA MET A 1 2.76 -20.88 6.33
C MET A 1 3.19 -20.51 4.94
N ILE A 2 2.46 -20.95 3.93
CA ILE A 2 2.61 -20.50 2.54
C ILE A 2 1.43 -19.58 2.23
N ASP A 3 1.71 -18.40 1.69
CA ASP A 3 0.72 -17.48 1.11
C ASP A 3 0.66 -17.72 -0.39
N LEU A 4 -0.47 -18.26 -0.87
CA LEU A 4 -0.65 -18.63 -2.27
C LEU A 4 -0.85 -17.43 -3.20
N ASP A 5 -1.24 -16.27 -2.67
CA ASP A 5 -1.44 -15.08 -3.51
C ASP A 5 -0.10 -14.43 -3.88
N HIS A 6 0.86 -14.48 -2.96
CA HIS A 6 2.18 -13.85 -3.14
C HIS A 6 3.30 -14.86 -3.42
N GLY A 7 3.04 -16.16 -3.33
CA GLY A 7 4.07 -17.20 -3.49
C GLY A 7 5.16 -17.12 -2.41
N THR A 8 4.84 -16.61 -1.23
CA THR A 8 5.80 -16.41 -0.14
C THR A 8 5.53 -17.35 1.03
N THR A 9 6.55 -17.53 1.88
CA THR A 9 6.44 -18.38 3.09
C THR A 9 6.60 -17.54 4.36
N PRO A 10 5.67 -16.61 4.67
CA PRO A 10 5.84 -15.71 5.79
C PRO A 10 5.77 -16.45 7.14
N LYS A 11 6.43 -15.88 8.15
CA LYS A 11 6.23 -16.28 9.54
C LYS A 11 4.89 -15.72 10.02
N ALA A 12 4.02 -16.57 10.57
CA ALA A 12 2.66 -16.18 10.98
C ALA A 12 2.64 -14.97 11.92
N LYS A 13 3.55 -14.94 12.89
CA LYS A 13 3.68 -13.82 13.83
C LYS A 13 4.03 -12.49 13.15
N VAL A 14 4.85 -12.53 12.10
CA VAL A 14 5.24 -11.33 11.34
C VAL A 14 4.06 -10.83 10.52
N LEU A 15 3.38 -11.72 9.78
CA LEU A 15 2.20 -11.39 8.99
C LEU A 15 1.07 -10.82 9.85
N ILE A 16 0.79 -11.45 11.00
CA ILE A 16 -0.26 -10.96 11.91
C ILE A 16 0.14 -9.61 12.52
N GLY A 17 1.41 -9.44 12.90
CA GLY A 17 1.92 -8.21 13.49
C GLY A 17 2.03 -7.03 12.51
N SER A 18 2.04 -7.28 11.20
CA SER A 18 2.11 -6.23 10.17
C SER A 18 0.74 -5.69 9.75
N LEU A 19 -0.36 -6.29 10.21
CA LEU A 19 -1.72 -5.92 9.83
C LEU A 19 -2.43 -5.18 10.95
N PHE A 20 -3.31 -4.22 10.61
CA PHE A 20 -4.17 -3.61 11.60
C PHE A 20 -5.25 -4.61 12.05
N TYR A 21 -5.80 -4.38 13.24
CA TYR A 21 -6.85 -5.24 13.80
C TYR A 21 -8.03 -5.46 12.84
N GLN A 22 -8.51 -4.39 12.19
CA GLN A 22 -9.61 -4.45 11.24
C GLN A 22 -9.28 -5.34 10.02
N ASP A 23 -8.05 -5.25 9.50
CA ASP A 23 -7.60 -6.05 8.36
C ASP A 23 -7.52 -7.52 8.75
N LEU A 24 -7.04 -7.81 9.97
CA LEU A 24 -7.04 -9.17 10.51
C LEU A 24 -8.46 -9.72 10.59
N VAL A 25 -9.42 -8.90 11.03
CA VAL A 25 -10.79 -9.37 11.16
C VAL A 25 -11.46 -9.61 9.80
N ASP A 26 -11.35 -8.66 8.86
CA ASP A 26 -11.91 -8.81 7.51
C ASP A 26 -11.31 -10.02 6.77
N ASN A 27 -9.99 -10.20 6.89
CA ASN A 27 -9.29 -11.35 6.31
C ASN A 27 -9.83 -12.68 6.81
N ARG A 28 -10.35 -12.80 8.05
CA ARG A 28 -10.87 -14.08 8.56
C ARG A 28 -12.04 -14.59 7.73
N VAL A 29 -13.00 -13.72 7.43
CA VAL A 29 -14.18 -14.08 6.63
C VAL A 29 -13.73 -14.47 5.23
N ASN A 30 -12.89 -13.64 4.60
CA ASN A 30 -12.37 -13.90 3.26
C ASN A 30 -11.60 -15.22 3.15
N ILE A 31 -10.69 -15.51 4.09
CA ILE A 31 -9.88 -16.74 4.10
C ILE A 31 -10.80 -17.97 4.20
N VAL A 32 -11.82 -17.92 5.05
CA VAL A 32 -12.76 -19.05 5.20
C VAL A 32 -13.64 -19.21 3.97
N GLU A 33 -14.10 -18.13 3.33
CA GLU A 33 -14.84 -18.20 2.07
C GLU A 33 -14.03 -18.85 0.95
N ARG A 34 -12.80 -18.37 0.77
CA ARG A 34 -11.83 -18.89 -0.20
C ARG A 34 -11.52 -20.36 0.03
N MET A 35 -11.31 -20.74 1.29
CA MET A 35 -11.10 -22.13 1.67
C MET A 35 -12.34 -23.00 1.39
N ASN A 36 -13.56 -22.50 1.62
CA ASN A 36 -14.80 -23.22 1.36
C ASN A 36 -15.10 -23.41 -0.14
N THR A 37 -14.56 -22.54 -0.99
CA THR A 37 -14.76 -22.57 -2.45
C THR A 37 -13.64 -23.29 -3.18
N GLY A 38 -12.71 -23.94 -2.47
CA GLY A 38 -11.61 -24.71 -3.05
C GLY A 38 -10.43 -23.87 -3.52
N ASN A 39 -10.39 -22.57 -3.20
CA ASN A 39 -9.30 -21.65 -3.53
C ASN A 39 -8.68 -21.03 -2.26
N PRO A 40 -8.08 -21.84 -1.35
CA PRO A 40 -7.56 -21.34 -0.08
C PRO A 40 -6.47 -20.28 -0.30
N ARG A 41 -6.37 -19.31 0.62
CA ARG A 41 -5.29 -18.30 0.57
C ARG A 41 -4.00 -18.79 1.21
N TYR A 42 -4.13 -19.52 2.33
CA TYR A 42 -2.99 -19.92 3.16
C TYR A 42 -2.92 -21.42 3.33
N LEU A 43 -1.73 -21.97 3.17
CA LEU A 43 -1.42 -23.38 3.46
C LEU A 43 -0.43 -23.49 4.62
N CYS A 44 -0.48 -24.60 5.35
CA CYS A 44 0.59 -24.97 6.27
C CYS A 44 1.87 -25.25 5.48
N SER A 45 3.01 -24.71 5.93
CA SER A 45 4.30 -24.94 5.26
C SER A 45 4.87 -26.34 5.52
N GLU A 46 4.30 -27.10 6.47
CA GLU A 46 4.72 -28.48 6.79
C GLU A 46 3.88 -29.51 6.04
N CYS A 47 2.55 -29.45 6.19
CA CYS A 47 1.64 -30.48 5.65
C CYS A 47 0.86 -30.03 4.41
N LEU A 48 1.01 -28.77 3.97
CA LEU A 48 0.29 -28.17 2.84
C LEU A 48 -1.23 -28.13 2.99
N THR A 49 -1.77 -28.50 4.16
CA THR A 49 -3.20 -28.39 4.46
C THR A 49 -3.62 -26.92 4.58
N PRO A 50 -4.80 -26.52 4.06
CA PRO A 50 -5.32 -25.18 4.23
C PRO A 50 -5.46 -24.77 5.70
N VAL A 51 -5.02 -23.53 5.99
CA VAL A 51 -5.11 -22.92 7.33
C VAL A 51 -5.91 -21.63 7.27
N TYR A 52 -6.61 -21.31 8.36
CA TYR A 52 -7.41 -20.10 8.49
C TYR A 52 -7.09 -19.36 9.78
N LEU A 53 -7.37 -18.05 9.77
CA LEU A 53 -7.09 -17.17 10.89
C LEU A 53 -8.17 -17.31 11.97
N VAL A 54 -7.76 -17.70 13.17
CA VAL A 54 -8.60 -17.78 14.37
C VAL A 54 -8.13 -16.79 15.43
N SER A 55 -8.92 -16.61 16.48
CA SER A 55 -8.59 -15.69 17.57
C SER A 55 -8.97 -16.30 18.91
N THR A 56 -8.20 -15.98 19.94
CA THR A 56 -8.59 -16.20 21.35
C THR A 56 -9.65 -15.18 21.80
N PRO A 57 -10.28 -15.38 22.98
CA PRO A 57 -11.15 -14.36 23.59
C PRO A 57 -10.46 -13.02 23.81
N ASP A 58 -9.16 -13.02 24.12
CA ASP A 58 -8.33 -11.81 24.27
C ASP A 58 -7.94 -11.16 22.92
N LYS A 59 -8.60 -11.53 21.82
CA LYS A 59 -8.31 -11.03 20.47
C LYS A 59 -6.86 -11.28 20.00
N ARG A 60 -6.23 -12.38 20.45
CA ARG A 60 -4.93 -12.83 19.93
C ARG A 60 -5.12 -13.77 18.75
N PHE A 61 -4.61 -13.38 17.59
CA PHE A 61 -4.80 -14.13 16.35
C PHE A 61 -3.72 -15.19 16.12
N PHE A 62 -4.11 -16.30 15.49
CA PHE A 62 -3.21 -17.38 15.07
C PHE A 62 -3.86 -18.19 13.94
N PHE A 63 -3.05 -18.96 13.21
CA PHE A 63 -3.55 -19.83 12.14
C PHE A 63 -3.86 -21.23 12.68
N ARG A 64 -4.94 -21.83 12.16
CA ARG A 64 -5.40 -23.16 12.53
C ARG A 64 -5.78 -23.98 11.30
N HIS A 65 -5.55 -25.29 11.36
CA HIS A 65 -5.96 -26.24 10.31
C HIS A 65 -7.48 -26.46 10.30
N ARG A 66 -8.04 -26.77 9.12
CA ARG A 66 -9.46 -27.14 8.99
C ARG A 66 -9.72 -28.61 9.34
N SER A 67 -8.89 -29.52 8.83
CA SER A 67 -8.91 -30.94 9.16
C SER A 67 -7.47 -31.41 9.44
N GLU A 68 -7.28 -32.18 10.50
CA GLU A 68 -6.01 -32.88 10.78
C GLU A 68 -6.09 -34.27 10.14
N GLU A 69 -6.09 -34.33 8.80
CA GLU A 69 -5.99 -35.61 8.07
C GLU A 69 -4.54 -36.12 7.99
N ASN A 70 -3.57 -35.26 8.30
CA ASN A 70 -2.16 -35.59 8.34
C ASN A 70 -1.65 -35.53 9.78
N ASP A 71 -1.57 -36.69 10.45
CA ASP A 71 -1.05 -36.86 11.82
C ASP A 71 0.47 -36.57 11.93
N SER A 72 1.09 -36.19 10.82
CA SER A 72 2.50 -35.83 10.69
C SER A 72 2.82 -34.36 10.96
N CYS A 73 1.80 -33.49 11.10
CA CYS A 73 2.05 -32.06 11.36
C CYS A 73 2.35 -31.81 12.84
N SER A 74 3.45 -31.12 13.11
CA SER A 74 3.86 -30.80 14.49
C SER A 74 2.93 -29.79 15.18
N ALA A 75 2.22 -28.98 14.39
CA ALA A 75 1.25 -28.00 14.84
C ALA A 75 -0.13 -28.63 15.06
N LYS A 76 -0.31 -29.35 16.18
CA LYS A 76 -1.63 -29.82 16.64
C LYS A 76 -2.47 -28.64 17.11
N THR A 77 -3.63 -28.42 16.50
CA THR A 77 -4.43 -27.20 16.68
C THR A 77 -5.92 -27.45 16.97
N ARG A 78 -6.32 -28.71 17.18
CA ARG A 78 -7.72 -29.07 17.47
C ARG A 78 -8.15 -28.69 18.90
N SER A 79 -9.40 -28.23 19.05
CA SER A 79 -10.13 -28.22 20.32
C SER A 79 -10.93 -29.51 20.48
N GLU A 80 -11.05 -30.05 21.68
CA GLU A 80 -11.74 -31.33 21.96
C GLU A 80 -13.22 -31.38 21.51
N LEU A 81 -13.86 -30.22 21.32
CA LEU A 81 -15.26 -30.10 20.91
C LEU A 81 -15.39 -29.63 19.45
N SER A 82 -16.28 -30.27 18.70
CA SER A 82 -16.73 -29.86 17.37
C SER A 82 -17.66 -28.63 17.41
N ALA A 83 -17.79 -27.93 16.29
CA ALA A 83 -18.73 -26.80 16.18
C ALA A 83 -20.17 -27.22 16.48
N GLU A 84 -20.56 -28.44 16.09
CA GLU A 84 -21.87 -29.03 16.36
C GLU A 84 -22.07 -29.28 17.86
N GLU A 85 -21.08 -29.82 18.56
CA GLU A 85 -21.14 -30.00 20.03
C GLU A 85 -21.17 -28.67 20.78
N ILE A 86 -20.42 -27.65 20.32
CA ILE A 86 -20.48 -26.30 20.90
C ILE A 86 -21.86 -25.67 20.65
N THR A 87 -22.41 -25.84 19.45
CA THR A 87 -23.76 -25.37 19.11
C THR A 87 -24.81 -26.06 19.97
N ALA A 88 -24.74 -27.40 20.07
CA ALA A 88 -25.62 -28.19 20.90
C ALA A 88 -25.52 -27.73 22.37
N ARG A 89 -24.31 -27.56 22.92
CA ARG A 89 -24.13 -27.05 24.29
C ARG A 89 -24.66 -25.63 24.50
N LYS A 90 -24.53 -24.77 23.49
CA LYS A 90 -24.99 -23.37 23.56
C LYS A 90 -26.51 -23.22 23.42
N TYR A 91 -27.16 -24.14 22.70
CA TYR A 91 -28.57 -24.04 22.33
C TYR A 91 -29.42 -25.25 22.78
N HIS A 92 -28.87 -26.18 23.57
CA HIS A 92 -29.60 -27.33 24.13
C HIS A 92 -30.84 -26.83 24.89
N GLY A 93 -32.01 -27.01 24.27
CA GLY A 93 -33.31 -26.70 24.86
C GLY A 93 -33.86 -25.29 24.61
N LEU A 94 -33.16 -24.39 23.92
CA LEU A 94 -33.68 -23.03 23.67
C LEU A 94 -34.47 -22.99 22.36
N ARG A 95 -35.81 -22.99 22.49
CA ARG A 95 -36.70 -22.43 21.46
C ARG A 95 -36.22 -21.04 21.09
N GLU A 96 -36.43 -20.65 19.82
CA GLU A 96 -36.20 -19.30 19.33
C GLU A 96 -36.67 -18.24 20.35
N SER A 97 -35.79 -17.29 20.69
CA SER A 97 -36.08 -16.28 21.71
C SER A 97 -37.11 -15.27 21.22
N TRP A 98 -37.90 -14.72 22.14
CA TRP A 98 -38.91 -13.70 21.83
C TRP A 98 -38.32 -12.47 21.11
N PRO A 99 -37.14 -11.93 21.51
CA PRO A 99 -36.52 -10.82 20.77
C PRO A 99 -36.20 -11.15 19.30
N HIS A 100 -35.86 -12.39 18.98
CA HIS A 100 -35.58 -12.79 17.59
C HIS A 100 -36.85 -12.76 16.74
N LYS A 101 -37.95 -13.29 17.31
CA LYS A 101 -39.28 -13.24 16.70
C LYS A 101 -39.75 -11.80 16.49
N GLN A 102 -39.53 -10.95 17.49
CA GLN A 102 -39.89 -9.53 17.41
C GLN A 102 -39.19 -8.87 16.22
N ILE A 103 -37.86 -8.95 16.12
CA ILE A 103 -37.10 -8.29 15.04
C ILE A 103 -37.53 -8.80 13.66
N LYS A 104 -37.78 -10.10 13.50
CA LYS A 104 -38.35 -10.62 12.23
C LYS A 104 -39.67 -9.95 11.88
N GLY A 105 -40.56 -9.80 12.85
CA GLY A 105 -41.82 -9.08 12.68
C GLY A 105 -41.61 -7.60 12.33
N LEU A 106 -40.61 -6.94 12.91
CA LEU A 106 -40.25 -5.56 12.57
C LEU A 106 -39.77 -5.43 11.13
N ILE A 107 -38.90 -6.34 10.68
CA ILE A 107 -38.43 -6.39 9.30
C ILE A 107 -39.60 -6.64 8.34
N GLU A 108 -40.45 -7.63 8.63
CA GLU A 108 -41.61 -7.95 7.80
C GLU A 108 -42.57 -6.76 7.66
N ARG A 109 -42.94 -6.10 8.77
CA ARG A 109 -43.79 -4.89 8.74
C ARG A 109 -43.16 -3.77 7.92
N SER A 110 -41.86 -3.53 8.11
CA SER A 110 -41.15 -2.46 7.39
C SER A 110 -41.08 -2.74 5.89
N LEU A 111 -40.90 -3.99 5.49
CA LEU A 111 -40.94 -4.41 4.08
C LEU A 111 -42.35 -4.31 3.49
N LEU A 112 -43.40 -4.68 4.24
CA LEU A 112 -44.79 -4.58 3.79
C LEU A 112 -45.25 -3.13 3.57
N ALA A 113 -44.64 -2.18 4.29
CA ALA A 113 -44.93 -0.76 4.12
C ALA A 113 -44.35 -0.19 2.80
N ASP A 114 -43.30 -0.80 2.26
CA ASP A 114 -42.61 -0.31 1.07
C ASP A 114 -43.02 -1.10 -0.18
N ALA A 115 -43.75 -0.43 -1.07
CA ALA A 115 -44.29 -1.03 -2.30
C ALA A 115 -43.19 -1.48 -3.29
N ALA A 116 -41.93 -1.08 -3.11
CA ALA A 116 -40.82 -1.58 -3.91
C ALA A 116 -40.48 -3.05 -3.59
N PHE A 117 -40.87 -3.54 -2.41
CA PHE A 117 -40.63 -4.93 -2.01
C PHE A 117 -41.83 -5.82 -2.33
N GLY A 118 -41.53 -7.02 -2.82
CA GLY A 118 -42.52 -8.04 -3.15
C GLY A 118 -42.10 -9.42 -2.66
N GLU A 119 -42.95 -10.43 -2.85
CA GLU A 119 -42.64 -11.83 -2.50
C GLU A 119 -42.09 -12.02 -1.06
N ILE A 120 -42.57 -11.19 -0.13
CA ILE A 120 -42.10 -11.19 1.26
C ILE A 120 -42.45 -12.53 1.91
N ALA A 121 -41.45 -13.18 2.51
CA ALA A 121 -41.65 -14.45 3.20
C ALA A 121 -40.74 -14.59 4.42
N VAL A 122 -41.36 -14.89 5.56
CA VAL A 122 -40.68 -15.18 6.82
C VAL A 122 -40.36 -16.66 6.92
N GLU A 123 -39.11 -16.98 7.26
CA GLU A 123 -38.61 -18.34 7.40
C GLU A 123 -39.01 -19.32 6.27
N ARG A 124 -38.89 -18.90 5.02
CA ARG A 124 -39.16 -19.77 3.85
C ARG A 124 -37.86 -20.23 3.21
N ASN A 125 -37.81 -21.50 2.77
CA ASN A 125 -36.61 -22.05 2.13
C ASN A 125 -36.30 -21.30 0.82
N TRP A 126 -35.11 -20.72 0.77
CA TRP A 126 -34.43 -20.31 -0.44
C TRP A 126 -33.69 -21.52 -1.02
N LYS A 127 -34.23 -22.09 -2.10
CA LYS A 127 -33.59 -23.20 -2.81
C LYS A 127 -32.62 -22.65 -3.83
N ALA A 128 -31.44 -23.26 -3.91
CA ALA A 128 -30.51 -22.98 -4.99
C ALA A 128 -31.08 -23.42 -6.34
N ALA A 129 -30.52 -22.91 -7.44
CA ALA A 129 -30.89 -23.36 -8.79
C ALA A 129 -30.76 -24.88 -8.98
N ASP A 130 -29.80 -25.52 -8.31
CA ASP A 130 -29.58 -26.98 -8.34
C ASP A 130 -30.57 -27.78 -7.45
N SER A 131 -31.44 -27.09 -6.71
CA SER A 131 -32.45 -27.60 -5.75
C SER A 131 -31.96 -28.48 -4.60
N LYS A 132 -30.67 -28.86 -4.57
CA LYS A 132 -30.06 -29.71 -3.53
C LYS A 132 -29.55 -28.89 -2.35
N ARG A 133 -29.10 -27.67 -2.60
CA ARG A 133 -28.69 -26.72 -1.55
C ARG A 133 -29.84 -25.79 -1.23
N TYR A 134 -30.07 -25.51 0.06
CA TYR A 134 -31.02 -24.50 0.48
C TYR A 134 -30.55 -23.79 1.75
N ARG A 135 -31.03 -22.57 1.92
CA ARG A 135 -30.98 -21.81 3.17
C ARG A 135 -32.37 -21.33 3.53
N ARG A 136 -32.57 -21.04 4.81
CA ARG A 136 -33.84 -20.51 5.33
C ARG A 136 -33.51 -19.17 5.99
N PRO A 137 -33.57 -18.04 5.24
CA PRO A 137 -33.40 -16.72 5.84
C PRO A 137 -34.51 -16.45 6.83
N ASP A 138 -34.23 -15.59 7.80
CA ASP A 138 -35.22 -15.16 8.79
C ASP A 138 -36.36 -14.40 8.13
N VAL A 139 -36.03 -13.48 7.22
CA VAL A 139 -36.97 -12.82 6.32
C VAL A 139 -36.35 -12.74 4.91
N GLN A 140 -37.14 -12.88 3.86
CA GLN A 140 -36.70 -12.60 2.49
C GLN A 140 -37.72 -11.75 1.76
N ALA A 141 -37.26 -11.01 0.76
CA ALA A 141 -38.11 -10.24 -0.13
C ALA A 141 -37.47 -10.12 -1.52
N GLY A 142 -38.29 -9.98 -2.56
CA GLY A 142 -37.86 -9.43 -3.84
C GLY A 142 -37.75 -7.91 -3.75
N SER A 143 -36.73 -7.33 -4.38
CA SER A 143 -36.59 -5.89 -4.59
C SER A 143 -36.30 -5.61 -6.08
N PRO A 144 -36.31 -4.34 -6.53
CA PRO A 144 -35.96 -3.99 -7.91
C PRO A 144 -34.56 -4.47 -8.33
N ASP A 145 -33.62 -4.53 -7.39
CA ASP A 145 -32.23 -4.96 -7.62
C ASP A 145 -32.04 -6.48 -7.50
N GLY A 146 -33.12 -7.22 -7.26
CA GLY A 146 -33.10 -8.66 -7.03
C GLY A 146 -33.23 -9.03 -5.55
N LYS A 147 -33.37 -10.34 -5.32
CA LYS A 147 -33.85 -10.86 -4.04
C LYS A 147 -32.88 -10.58 -2.88
N VAL A 148 -33.44 -10.32 -1.69
CA VAL A 148 -32.71 -9.96 -0.46
C VAL A 148 -33.07 -10.94 0.66
N ALA A 149 -32.07 -11.38 1.40
CA ALA A 149 -32.19 -12.25 2.56
C ALA A 149 -31.73 -11.49 3.81
N PHE A 150 -32.62 -11.39 4.80
CA PHE A 150 -32.32 -10.78 6.10
C PHE A 150 -32.08 -11.88 7.13
N GLU A 151 -31.00 -11.73 7.91
CA GLU A 151 -30.64 -12.63 9.02
C GLU A 151 -30.51 -11.83 10.31
N VAL A 152 -31.23 -12.23 11.35
CA VAL A 152 -31.27 -11.56 12.64
C VAL A 152 -30.15 -12.10 13.54
N GLN A 153 -29.31 -11.21 14.04
CA GLN A 153 -28.16 -11.55 14.88
C GLN A 153 -28.33 -11.02 16.31
N LEU A 154 -28.61 -11.93 17.25
CA LEU A 154 -28.72 -11.61 18.69
C LEU A 154 -27.58 -12.12 19.56
N SER A 155 -26.81 -13.10 19.07
CA SER A 155 -25.78 -13.77 19.88
C SER A 155 -24.49 -13.97 19.07
N THR A 156 -23.51 -14.70 19.57
CA THR A 156 -22.34 -15.06 18.76
C THR A 156 -22.71 -16.15 17.72
N THR A 157 -22.13 -16.13 16.53
CA THR A 157 -22.25 -17.21 15.54
C THR A 157 -20.85 -17.68 15.11
N PHE A 158 -20.75 -18.85 14.50
CA PHE A 158 -19.48 -19.34 13.98
C PHE A 158 -19.11 -18.60 12.69
N LEU A 159 -17.83 -18.28 12.54
CA LEU A 159 -17.29 -17.70 11.31
C LEU A 159 -17.62 -18.53 10.06
N SER A 160 -17.63 -19.86 10.18
CA SER A 160 -18.03 -20.78 9.10
C SER A 160 -19.49 -20.62 8.67
N VAL A 161 -20.39 -20.27 9.59
CA VAL A 161 -21.80 -19.98 9.29
C VAL A 161 -21.91 -18.67 8.52
N VAL A 162 -21.20 -17.62 8.96
CA VAL A 162 -21.15 -16.33 8.27
C VAL A 162 -20.66 -16.49 6.83
N ALA A 163 -19.48 -17.10 6.66
CA ALA A 163 -18.90 -17.35 5.34
C ALA A 163 -19.80 -18.25 4.47
N GLY A 164 -20.39 -19.30 5.06
CA GLY A 164 -21.27 -20.22 4.33
C GLY A 164 -22.58 -19.58 3.85
N ARG A 165 -23.14 -18.63 4.59
CA ARG A 165 -24.31 -17.86 4.14
C ARG A 165 -23.93 -16.87 3.04
N ARG A 166 -22.82 -16.16 3.19
CA ARG A 166 -22.31 -15.22 2.17
C ARG A 166 -22.06 -15.91 0.83
N ILE A 167 -21.37 -17.06 0.84
CA ILE A 167 -21.14 -17.86 -0.38
C ILE A 167 -22.46 -18.28 -1.02
N PHE A 168 -23.41 -18.79 -0.22
CA PHE A 168 -24.69 -19.26 -0.74
C PHE A 168 -25.49 -18.13 -1.40
N TYR A 169 -25.72 -17.01 -0.70
CA TYR A 169 -26.54 -15.94 -1.26
C TYR A 169 -25.86 -15.27 -2.46
N ARG A 170 -24.52 -15.12 -2.44
CA ARG A 170 -23.74 -14.69 -3.61
C ARG A 170 -23.94 -15.62 -4.81
N SER A 171 -23.87 -16.94 -4.63
CA SER A 171 -24.06 -17.89 -5.74
C SER A 171 -25.46 -17.87 -6.32
N GLU A 172 -26.47 -17.48 -5.53
CA GLU A 172 -27.85 -17.34 -5.96
C GLU A 172 -28.23 -15.91 -6.38
N GLY A 173 -27.26 -14.99 -6.53
CA GLY A 173 -27.49 -13.58 -6.90
C GLY A 173 -28.26 -12.77 -5.86
N GLY A 174 -28.49 -13.33 -4.67
CA GLY A 174 -29.18 -12.68 -3.56
C GLY A 174 -28.25 -11.80 -2.73
N LEU A 175 -28.80 -10.75 -2.13
CA LEU A 175 -28.07 -9.93 -1.16
C LEU A 175 -28.35 -10.44 0.26
N LEU A 176 -27.30 -10.75 1.02
CA LEU A 176 -27.38 -11.02 2.45
C LEU A 176 -27.28 -9.73 3.28
N VAL A 177 -28.26 -9.50 4.15
CA VAL A 177 -28.29 -8.37 5.08
C VAL A 177 -28.38 -8.88 6.51
N TRP A 178 -27.40 -8.54 7.33
CA TRP A 178 -27.39 -8.85 8.76
C TRP A 178 -28.07 -7.73 9.56
N VAL A 179 -29.07 -8.07 10.36
CA VAL A 179 -29.80 -7.14 11.23
C VAL A 179 -29.52 -7.50 12.69
N PHE A 180 -28.98 -6.54 13.44
CA PHE A 180 -28.66 -6.71 14.86
C PHE A 180 -29.84 -6.28 15.73
N GLY A 181 -29.98 -6.90 16.91
CA GLY A 181 -30.98 -6.45 17.89
C GLY A 181 -30.59 -5.16 18.62
N SER A 182 -29.29 -4.92 18.77
CA SER A 182 -28.72 -3.68 19.29
C SER A 182 -27.24 -3.60 18.92
N PHE A 183 -26.67 -2.40 19.01
CA PHE A 183 -25.25 -2.19 18.77
C PHE A 183 -24.67 -1.23 19.81
N ASP A 184 -23.52 -1.60 20.37
CA ASP A 184 -22.70 -0.75 21.24
C ASP A 184 -21.28 -0.71 20.67
N ALA A 185 -20.86 0.48 20.26
CA ALA A 185 -19.51 0.71 19.74
C ALA A 185 -18.41 0.40 20.76
N GLY A 186 -18.66 0.60 22.06
CA GLY A 186 -17.71 0.37 23.14
C GLY A 186 -17.57 -1.11 23.53
N TYR A 187 -18.56 -1.94 23.22
CA TYR A 187 -18.58 -3.36 23.56
C TYR A 187 -18.86 -4.25 22.34
N ARG A 188 -17.79 -4.59 21.60
CA ARG A 188 -17.87 -5.45 20.41
C ARG A 188 -17.21 -6.80 20.62
N ARG A 189 -18.02 -7.86 20.49
CA ARG A 189 -17.54 -9.25 20.41
C ARG A 189 -16.91 -9.48 19.04
N LEU A 190 -16.03 -10.47 18.95
CA LEU A 190 -15.36 -10.80 17.68
C LEU A 190 -16.34 -11.14 16.56
N THR A 191 -17.48 -11.77 16.86
CA THR A 191 -18.50 -12.05 15.83
C THR A 191 -19.20 -10.80 15.32
N THR A 192 -19.34 -9.78 16.17
CA THR A 192 -19.82 -8.46 15.75
C THR A 192 -18.79 -7.82 14.83
N ASP A 193 -17.51 -7.90 15.19
CA ASP A 193 -16.41 -7.40 14.36
C ASP A 193 -16.32 -8.15 13.01
N ASP A 194 -16.47 -9.48 13.00
CA ASP A 194 -16.46 -10.30 11.77
C ASP A 194 -17.57 -9.83 10.78
N LEU A 195 -18.73 -9.43 11.28
CA LEU A 195 -19.85 -8.91 10.47
C LEU A 195 -19.69 -7.43 10.12
N LEU A 196 -19.18 -6.61 11.04
CA LEU A 196 -18.93 -5.19 10.86
C LEU A 196 -17.91 -4.95 9.74
N TYR A 197 -16.70 -5.52 9.87
CA TYR A 197 -15.61 -5.21 8.95
C TYR A 197 -15.84 -5.82 7.56
N SER A 198 -16.43 -7.02 7.48
CA SER A 198 -16.80 -7.62 6.20
C SER A 198 -17.96 -6.91 5.49
N ASN A 199 -18.67 -6.03 6.19
CA ASN A 199 -19.73 -5.18 5.66
C ASN A 199 -19.32 -3.70 5.54
N ASN A 200 -18.06 -3.47 5.17
CA ASN A 200 -17.48 -2.13 4.99
C ASN A 200 -17.64 -1.22 6.22
N SER A 201 -17.54 -1.78 7.43
CA SER A 201 -17.75 -1.10 8.71
C SER A 201 -19.15 -0.50 8.91
N ASN A 202 -20.20 -1.11 8.36
CA ASN A 202 -21.60 -0.73 8.57
C ASN A 202 -22.38 -1.84 9.29
N ILE A 203 -23.21 -1.47 10.27
CA ILE A 203 -24.11 -2.34 11.05
C ILE A 203 -25.53 -1.80 10.94
N PHE A 204 -26.50 -2.72 10.81
CA PHE A 204 -27.90 -2.37 10.64
C PHE A 204 -28.76 -2.89 11.77
N ILE A 205 -29.73 -2.09 12.18
CA ILE A 205 -30.74 -2.41 13.20
C ILE A 205 -32.11 -2.05 12.63
N VAL A 206 -33.08 -2.93 12.86
CA VAL A 206 -34.50 -2.63 12.67
C VAL A 206 -35.17 -2.72 14.04
N ASP A 207 -35.68 -1.59 14.48
CA ASP A 207 -36.31 -1.36 15.78
C ASP A 207 -37.72 -0.76 15.58
N GLU A 208 -38.42 -0.47 16.67
CA GLU A 208 -39.79 0.06 16.58
C GLU A 208 -39.83 1.44 15.93
N GLU A 209 -38.83 2.30 16.17
CA GLU A 209 -38.76 3.65 15.61
C GLU A 209 -38.61 3.62 14.08
N THR A 210 -37.67 2.82 13.58
CA THR A 210 -37.44 2.63 12.14
C THR A 210 -38.63 1.97 11.46
N THR A 211 -39.31 1.04 12.14
CA THR A 211 -40.52 0.39 11.62
C THR A 211 -41.68 1.36 11.51
N LEU A 212 -41.95 2.16 12.55
CA LEU A 212 -43.00 3.17 12.54
C LEU A 212 -42.75 4.23 11.46
N LEU A 213 -41.49 4.67 11.29
CA LEU A 213 -41.12 5.57 10.22
C LEU A 213 -41.37 4.93 8.83
N SER A 214 -41.10 3.63 8.70
CA SER A 214 -41.36 2.91 7.46
C SER A 214 -42.85 2.87 7.12
N GLU A 215 -43.69 2.54 8.11
CA GLU A 215 -45.16 2.51 7.98
C GLU A 215 -45.72 3.90 7.65
N GLN A 216 -45.16 4.97 8.21
CA GLN A 216 -45.61 6.35 7.97
C GLN A 216 -45.20 6.88 6.59
N THR A 217 -44.02 6.52 6.11
CA THR A 217 -43.44 7.06 4.86
C THR A 217 -43.69 6.16 3.65
N GLY A 218 -44.08 4.91 3.87
CA GLY A 218 -44.21 3.90 2.82
C GLY A 218 -42.86 3.50 2.21
N VAL A 219 -41.77 3.65 2.96
CA VAL A 219 -40.40 3.35 2.51
C VAL A 219 -39.68 2.58 3.61
N PHE A 220 -38.97 1.51 3.28
CA PHE A 220 -38.27 0.70 4.28
C PHE A 220 -37.08 1.47 4.84
N HIS A 221 -37.16 1.86 6.11
CA HIS A 221 -36.09 2.51 6.86
C HIS A 221 -35.44 1.55 7.86
N LEU A 222 -34.16 1.79 8.12
CA LEU A 222 -33.37 1.06 9.10
C LEU A 222 -32.31 1.96 9.72
N ARG A 223 -31.85 1.62 10.91
CA ARG A 223 -30.78 2.35 11.60
C ARG A 223 -29.45 1.80 11.16
N CYS A 224 -28.59 2.67 10.67
CA CYS A 224 -27.22 2.37 10.29
C CYS A 224 -26.25 2.95 11.33
N HIS A 225 -25.41 2.10 11.91
CA HIS A 225 -24.20 2.52 12.61
C HIS A 225 -23.00 2.26 11.69
N HIS A 226 -22.19 3.27 11.42
CA HIS A 226 -20.98 3.08 10.64
C HIS A 226 -19.78 3.80 11.24
N ARG A 227 -18.59 3.28 10.96
CA ARG A 227 -17.34 3.98 11.26
C ARG A 227 -17.12 5.07 10.22
N LYS A 228 -16.46 6.15 10.65
CA LYS A 228 -15.95 7.21 9.78
C LYS A 228 -14.47 7.44 10.13
N PRO A 229 -13.55 7.32 9.17
CA PRO A 229 -12.14 7.59 9.43
C PRO A 229 -11.94 9.11 9.44
N VAL A 230 -11.23 9.60 10.46
CA VAL A 230 -10.90 11.00 10.67
C VAL A 230 -9.39 11.14 10.82
N ARG A 231 -8.83 12.09 10.09
CA ARG A 231 -7.40 12.40 10.15
C ARG A 231 -7.08 13.22 11.40
N GLN A 232 -6.10 12.78 12.17
CA GLN A 232 -5.49 13.52 13.28
C GLN A 232 -3.96 13.52 13.10
N GLY A 233 -3.44 14.59 12.47
CA GLY A 233 -2.04 14.66 12.08
C GLY A 233 -1.68 13.55 11.08
N SER A 234 -0.69 12.72 11.42
CA SER A 234 -0.29 11.54 10.63
C SER A 234 -1.05 10.27 10.99
N ARG A 235 -2.03 10.35 11.90
CA ARG A 235 -2.84 9.20 12.33
C ARG A 235 -4.25 9.28 11.76
N VAL A 236 -4.84 8.10 11.58
CA VAL A 236 -6.26 7.94 11.30
C VAL A 236 -6.90 7.39 12.57
N VAL A 237 -7.96 8.06 13.02
CA VAL A 237 -8.81 7.61 14.13
C VAL A 237 -10.22 7.37 13.61
N ASP A 238 -11.01 6.62 14.35
CA ASP A 238 -12.40 6.35 13.97
C ASP A 238 -13.36 7.13 14.83
N GLU A 239 -14.41 7.62 14.19
CA GLU A 239 -15.63 8.09 14.83
C GLU A 239 -16.79 7.17 14.46
N TRP A 240 -17.78 7.12 15.34
CA TRP A 240 -19.03 6.38 15.10
C TRP A 240 -20.14 7.35 14.74
N VAL A 241 -20.84 7.02 13.66
CA VAL A 241 -22.00 7.76 13.19
C VAL A 241 -23.20 6.83 13.23
N GLU A 242 -24.32 7.34 13.73
CA GLU A 242 -25.62 6.67 13.75
C GLU A 242 -26.62 7.52 12.94
N GLN A 243 -27.40 6.86 12.09
CA GLN A 243 -28.47 7.51 11.33
C GLN A 243 -29.55 6.52 10.91
N ILE A 244 -30.80 6.97 10.88
CA ILE A 244 -31.91 6.23 10.26
C ILE A 244 -31.95 6.60 8.78
N VAL A 245 -31.92 5.59 7.91
CA VAL A 245 -31.85 5.80 6.45
C VAL A 245 -32.81 4.87 5.70
N PRO A 246 -33.30 5.29 4.52
CA PRO A 246 -33.99 4.40 3.59
C PRO A 246 -33.07 3.29 3.09
N PHE A 247 -33.57 2.05 2.99
CA PHE A 247 -32.82 0.92 2.42
C PHE A 247 -32.33 1.21 1.00
N ARG A 248 -33.16 1.89 0.20
CA ARG A 248 -32.85 2.26 -1.19
C ARG A 248 -31.68 3.24 -1.35
N ASP A 249 -31.28 3.93 -0.28
CA ASP A 249 -30.16 4.87 -0.29
C ASP A 249 -28.82 4.18 0.02
N LEU A 250 -28.85 2.89 0.36
CA LEU A 250 -27.66 2.08 0.66
C LEU A 250 -27.02 1.54 -0.61
N THR A 251 -25.69 1.52 -0.64
CA THR A 251 -24.93 0.87 -1.70
C THR A 251 -24.98 -0.65 -1.53
N GLN A 252 -25.46 -1.34 -2.57
CA GLN A 252 -25.54 -2.81 -2.62
C GLN A 252 -24.38 -3.38 -3.47
N ASP A 253 -23.31 -3.83 -2.81
CA ASP A 253 -22.27 -4.61 -3.46
C ASP A 253 -22.60 -6.11 -3.31
N ARG A 254 -23.35 -6.63 -4.28
CA ARG A 254 -23.83 -8.02 -4.28
C ARG A 254 -22.70 -9.03 -4.47
N ASP A 255 -21.69 -8.68 -5.25
CA ASP A 255 -20.52 -9.54 -5.46
C ASP A 255 -19.70 -9.64 -4.18
N GLY A 256 -19.46 -8.52 -3.50
CA GLY A 256 -18.81 -8.51 -2.19
C GLY A 256 -19.72 -8.99 -1.05
N GLN A 257 -21.03 -9.16 -1.27
CA GLN A 257 -22.04 -9.35 -0.21
C GLN A 257 -21.94 -8.27 0.87
N ARG A 258 -21.94 -7.01 0.45
CA ARG A 258 -21.86 -5.84 1.33
C ARG A 258 -23.05 -4.92 1.07
N LEU A 259 -23.60 -4.39 2.14
CA LEU A 259 -24.58 -3.32 2.14
C LEU A 259 -24.04 -2.21 3.03
N PHE A 260 -23.86 -1.01 2.50
CA PHE A 260 -23.28 0.07 3.28
C PHE A 260 -23.84 1.43 2.89
N LEU A 261 -23.92 2.31 3.87
CA LEU A 261 -24.25 3.71 3.66
C LEU A 261 -22.99 4.54 3.40
N PHE A 262 -21.93 4.25 4.17
CA PHE A 262 -20.65 4.93 4.06
C PHE A 262 -19.55 3.95 3.67
N ASP A 263 -18.79 4.29 2.62
CA ASP A 263 -17.66 3.50 2.17
C ASP A 263 -16.42 3.78 3.06
N PHE A 264 -16.31 3.07 4.17
CA PHE A 264 -15.22 3.24 5.12
C PHE A 264 -13.85 2.93 4.49
N GLN A 265 -13.76 1.81 3.76
CA GLN A 265 -12.50 1.36 3.15
C GLN A 265 -11.96 2.40 2.15
N ALA A 266 -12.83 2.93 1.27
CA ALA A 266 -12.42 3.95 0.30
C ALA A 266 -11.99 5.26 0.99
N ALA A 267 -12.77 5.72 1.99
CA ALA A 267 -12.46 6.94 2.72
C ALA A 267 -11.14 6.83 3.51
N GLU A 268 -10.90 5.69 4.17
CA GLU A 268 -9.66 5.46 4.92
C GLU A 268 -8.46 5.41 3.96
N ALA A 269 -8.57 4.70 2.84
CA ALA A 269 -7.52 4.60 1.84
C ALA A 269 -7.13 5.99 1.29
N ALA A 270 -8.12 6.84 1.01
CA ALA A 270 -7.89 8.21 0.55
C ALA A 270 -7.12 9.06 1.58
N ILE A 271 -7.51 8.99 2.86
CA ILE A 271 -6.81 9.71 3.94
C ILE A 271 -5.37 9.22 4.10
N ARG A 272 -5.15 7.90 4.07
CA ARG A 272 -3.81 7.31 4.20
C ARG A 272 -2.92 7.68 3.01
N ALA A 273 -3.46 7.68 1.80
CA ALA A 273 -2.74 8.12 0.61
C ALA A 273 -2.32 9.59 0.72
N ALA A 274 -3.20 10.47 1.22
CA ALA A 274 -2.89 11.88 1.44
C ALA A 274 -1.77 12.07 2.48
N ILE A 275 -1.82 11.34 3.61
CA ILE A 275 -0.75 11.38 4.63
C ILE A 275 0.60 10.94 4.04
N GLN A 276 0.60 9.86 3.25
CA GLN A 276 1.81 9.35 2.63
C GLN A 276 2.38 10.35 1.61
N GLN A 277 1.53 10.93 0.77
CA GLN A 277 1.93 11.94 -0.21
C GLN A 277 2.57 13.15 0.46
N GLU A 278 1.96 13.67 1.53
CA GLU A 278 2.54 14.81 2.27
C GLU A 278 3.90 14.46 2.89
N ALA A 279 4.06 13.27 3.45
CA ALA A 279 5.34 12.83 3.99
C ALA A 279 6.42 12.68 2.91
N ASP A 280 6.05 12.18 1.73
CA ASP A 280 6.94 12.06 0.58
C ASP A 280 7.32 13.43 0.00
N ASP A 281 6.37 14.37 -0.05
CA ASP A 281 6.60 15.76 -0.48
C ASP A 281 7.51 16.52 0.49
N GLU A 282 7.31 16.37 1.80
CA GLU A 282 8.19 16.92 2.84
C GLU A 282 9.61 16.35 2.70
N ARG A 283 9.74 15.04 2.51
CA ARG A 283 11.04 14.38 2.29
C ARG A 283 11.72 14.89 1.03
N ALA A 284 10.99 15.00 -0.07
CA ALA A 284 11.51 15.51 -1.34
C ALA A 284 11.92 16.98 -1.23
N MET A 285 11.16 17.80 -0.52
CA MET A 285 11.50 19.20 -0.26
C MET A 285 12.77 19.33 0.59
N ALA A 286 12.90 18.54 1.66
CA ALA A 286 14.11 18.51 2.48
C ALA A 286 15.35 18.09 1.66
N ILE A 287 15.21 17.11 0.76
CA ILE A 287 16.29 16.71 -0.16
C ILE A 287 16.68 17.87 -1.07
N ARG A 288 15.71 18.54 -1.71
CA ARG A 288 15.96 19.69 -2.57
C ARG A 288 16.65 20.84 -1.82
N SER A 289 16.25 21.09 -0.59
CA SER A 289 16.89 22.09 0.27
C SER A 289 18.36 21.75 0.52
N ASP A 290 18.67 20.51 0.91
CA ASP A 290 20.06 20.08 1.17
C ASP A 290 20.94 20.12 -0.09
N GLN A 291 20.36 19.80 -1.26
CA GLN A 291 21.03 19.90 -2.55
C GLN A 291 21.33 21.37 -2.91
N ALA A 292 20.35 22.26 -2.71
CA ALA A 292 20.49 23.69 -2.98
C ALA A 292 21.56 24.31 -2.07
N ASP A 293 21.52 24.04 -0.76
CA ASP A 293 22.49 24.58 0.19
C ASP A 293 23.93 24.14 -0.13
N LEU A 294 24.13 22.87 -0.50
CA LEU A 294 25.45 22.40 -0.91
C LEU A 294 25.92 23.08 -2.20
N TYR A 295 25.02 23.27 -3.16
CA TYR A 295 25.33 23.98 -4.40
C TYR A 295 25.74 25.43 -4.13
N GLU A 296 24.94 26.18 -3.34
CA GLU A 296 25.24 27.57 -3.01
C GLU A 296 26.59 27.70 -2.31
N PHE A 297 26.83 26.86 -1.30
CA PHE A 297 28.12 26.78 -0.64
C PHE A 297 29.26 26.50 -1.64
N TRP A 298 29.05 25.58 -2.58
CA TRP A 298 30.07 25.21 -3.57
C TRP A 298 30.34 26.33 -4.58
N VAL A 299 29.32 27.08 -4.99
CA VAL A 299 29.48 28.25 -5.85
C VAL A 299 30.34 29.30 -5.18
N GLU A 300 30.13 29.55 -3.89
CA GLU A 300 30.86 30.57 -3.14
C GLU A 300 32.30 30.13 -2.79
N HIS A 301 32.47 28.89 -2.34
CA HIS A 301 33.72 28.45 -1.73
C HIS A 301 34.48 27.36 -2.50
N GLY A 302 33.84 26.66 -3.44
CA GLY A 302 34.41 25.49 -4.13
C GLY A 302 35.66 25.80 -4.95
N ARG A 303 35.84 27.05 -5.38
CA ARG A 303 37.05 27.49 -6.10
C ARG A 303 38.30 27.53 -5.22
N SER A 304 38.14 27.99 -3.97
CA SER A 304 39.25 28.19 -3.04
C SER A 304 38.68 28.30 -1.63
N PHE A 305 38.61 27.17 -0.93
CA PHE A 305 38.10 27.14 0.43
C PHE A 305 39.02 27.89 1.38
N ARG A 306 38.47 28.83 2.15
CA ARG A 306 39.20 29.55 3.20
C ARG A 306 38.82 28.96 4.56
N HIS A 307 39.82 28.55 5.32
CA HIS A 307 39.68 27.90 6.63
C HIS A 307 39.33 28.87 7.77
N THR A 308 38.37 29.78 7.56
CA THR A 308 37.85 30.64 8.63
C THR A 308 36.91 29.85 9.55
N PRO A 309 36.74 30.26 10.82
CA PRO A 309 35.80 29.62 11.74
C PRO A 309 34.36 29.53 11.18
N GLU A 310 33.91 30.57 10.48
CA GLU A 310 32.56 30.66 9.91
C GLU A 310 32.38 29.62 8.79
N ASN A 311 33.33 29.56 7.85
CA ASN A 311 33.29 28.63 6.72
C ASN A 311 33.37 27.17 7.18
N ARG A 312 34.18 26.89 8.20
CA ARG A 312 34.28 25.54 8.79
C ARG A 312 32.96 25.13 9.46
N THR A 313 32.31 26.05 10.15
CA THR A 313 31.00 25.82 10.77
C THR A 313 29.94 25.57 9.69
N ALA A 314 29.87 26.40 8.65
CA ALA A 314 28.93 26.22 7.54
C ALA A 314 29.13 24.87 6.82
N TRP A 315 30.38 24.48 6.56
CA TRP A 315 30.67 23.15 6.00
C TRP A 315 30.26 22.03 6.94
N GLN A 316 30.58 22.13 8.24
CA GLN A 316 30.23 21.09 9.21
C GLN A 316 28.71 20.89 9.30
N GLN A 317 27.92 21.95 9.25
CA GLN A 317 26.46 21.85 9.22
C GLN A 317 25.94 21.09 7.98
N LEU A 318 26.55 21.28 6.81
CA LEU A 318 26.23 20.48 5.62
C LEU A 318 26.63 19.02 5.81
N ARG A 319 27.83 18.76 6.37
CA ARG A 319 28.28 17.39 6.65
C ARG A 319 27.32 16.65 7.57
N ASP A 320 26.88 17.27 8.66
CA ASP A 320 25.96 16.66 9.62
C ASP A 320 24.62 16.28 8.96
N ARG A 321 24.08 17.16 8.09
CA ARG A 321 22.83 16.88 7.35
C ARG A 321 22.98 15.73 6.36
N TYR A 322 24.09 15.67 5.63
CA TYR A 322 24.37 14.59 4.68
C TYR A 322 24.65 13.26 5.41
N GLU A 323 25.33 13.29 6.55
CA GLU A 323 25.60 12.11 7.37
C GLU A 323 24.31 11.49 7.92
N CYS A 324 23.34 12.30 8.36
CA CYS A 324 21.99 11.84 8.73
C CYS A 324 21.25 11.13 7.58
N ARG A 325 21.67 11.33 6.33
CA ARG A 325 21.15 10.65 5.13
C ARG A 325 22.01 9.47 4.68
N GLY A 326 23.05 9.11 5.44
CA GLY A 326 24.01 8.06 5.08
C GLY A 326 25.00 8.47 3.99
N LEU A 327 25.16 9.77 3.72
CA LEU A 327 26.08 10.31 2.73
C LEU A 327 27.29 10.94 3.42
N SER A 328 28.50 10.55 3.01
CA SER A 328 29.72 11.10 3.58
C SER A 328 30.23 12.28 2.75
N LEU A 329 30.38 13.43 3.41
CA LEU A 329 31.11 14.58 2.89
C LEU A 329 32.50 14.65 3.54
N PRO A 330 33.53 15.08 2.78
CA PRO A 330 34.91 15.10 3.26
C PRO A 330 35.09 16.07 4.43
N LYS A 331 36.16 15.87 5.21
CA LYS A 331 36.44 16.70 6.40
C LYS A 331 36.42 18.18 6.09
N PHE A 332 36.99 18.56 4.95
CA PHE A 332 36.90 19.90 4.38
C PHE A 332 36.62 19.81 2.86
N PRO A 333 36.06 20.86 2.24
CA PRO A 333 35.78 20.88 0.79
C PRO A 333 37.01 20.64 -0.08
N ASP A 334 38.20 20.99 0.43
CA ASP A 334 39.49 20.90 -0.22
C ASP A 334 40.31 19.65 0.18
N SER A 335 39.79 18.80 1.08
CA SER A 335 40.55 17.65 1.60
C SER A 335 40.39 16.35 0.80
N ASP A 336 39.44 16.30 -0.15
CA ASP A 336 39.19 15.14 -1.00
C ASP A 336 39.14 15.58 -2.47
N GLU A 337 40.12 15.12 -3.25
CA GLU A 337 40.25 15.54 -4.64
C GLU A 337 39.14 14.99 -5.53
N ALA A 338 38.76 13.72 -5.35
CA ALA A 338 37.74 13.05 -6.16
C ALA A 338 36.38 13.74 -6.01
N ILE A 339 35.95 14.00 -4.76
CA ILE A 339 34.70 14.70 -4.48
C ILE A 339 34.76 16.16 -4.98
N ARG A 340 35.88 16.86 -4.75
CA ARG A 340 36.04 18.26 -5.18
C ARG A 340 35.95 18.41 -6.70
N VAL A 341 36.59 17.51 -7.43
CA VAL A 341 36.57 17.51 -8.90
C VAL A 341 35.19 17.12 -9.40
N MET A 342 34.57 16.08 -8.82
CA MET A 342 33.21 15.65 -9.16
C MET A 342 32.21 16.80 -9.02
N LEU A 343 32.17 17.46 -7.85
CA LEU A 343 31.24 18.58 -7.60
C LEU A 343 31.48 19.72 -8.60
N SER A 344 32.73 20.12 -8.80
CA SER A 344 33.07 21.23 -9.70
C SER A 344 32.73 20.91 -11.15
N ALA A 345 33.04 19.70 -11.63
CA ALA A 345 32.76 19.27 -12.99
C ALA A 345 31.26 19.15 -13.25
N LEU A 346 30.50 18.49 -12.36
CA LEU A 346 29.08 18.24 -12.56
C LEU A 346 28.23 19.49 -12.36
N TYR A 347 28.54 20.36 -11.39
CA TYR A 347 27.91 21.68 -11.33
C TYR A 347 28.27 22.53 -12.55
N SER A 348 29.50 22.44 -13.07
CA SER A 348 29.83 23.15 -14.32
C SER A 348 28.99 22.65 -15.49
N ALA A 349 28.83 21.34 -15.61
CA ALA A 349 27.99 20.71 -16.63
C ALA A 349 26.52 21.15 -16.49
N ARG A 350 25.98 21.21 -15.27
CA ARG A 350 24.60 21.64 -15.01
C ARG A 350 24.35 23.10 -15.38
N GLU A 351 25.26 23.99 -14.98
CA GLU A 351 25.10 25.44 -15.16
C GLU A 351 25.51 25.94 -16.56
N GLY A 352 26.15 25.09 -17.38
CA GLY A 352 26.68 25.49 -18.68
C GLY A 352 27.90 26.42 -18.59
N ARG A 353 28.48 26.61 -17.41
CA ARG A 353 29.62 27.51 -17.14
C ARG A 353 30.53 26.91 -16.08
N PRO A 354 31.82 27.28 -16.01
CA PRO A 354 32.69 26.81 -14.94
C PRO A 354 32.17 27.18 -13.54
N VAL A 355 32.09 26.19 -12.66
CA VAL A 355 31.79 26.28 -11.22
C VAL A 355 32.92 25.58 -10.46
N GLY A 356 33.48 26.19 -9.42
CA GLY A 356 34.61 25.62 -8.66
C GLY A 356 35.98 25.66 -9.38
N TYR A 357 36.04 26.18 -10.61
CA TYR A 357 37.28 26.31 -11.39
C TYR A 357 37.68 27.76 -11.67
N LYS A 358 38.97 27.96 -12.02
CA LYS A 358 39.51 29.22 -12.57
C LYS A 358 39.39 29.29 -14.11
N PHE A 359 38.40 28.63 -14.69
CA PHE A 359 38.16 28.63 -16.13
C PHE A 359 37.10 29.66 -16.52
N SER A 360 37.10 30.07 -17.79
CA SER A 360 36.11 31.01 -18.35
C SER A 360 35.09 30.32 -19.25
N LYS A 361 35.39 29.13 -19.78
CA LYS A 361 34.53 28.39 -20.71
C LYS A 361 34.30 26.95 -20.24
N LEU A 362 33.11 26.42 -20.47
CA LEU A 362 32.76 25.05 -20.14
C LEU A 362 33.66 24.03 -20.87
N VAL A 363 34.05 24.31 -22.11
CA VAL A 363 34.98 23.43 -22.87
C VAL A 363 36.34 23.26 -22.17
N GLN A 364 36.78 24.22 -21.36
CA GLN A 364 38.02 24.08 -20.58
C GLN A 364 37.84 23.07 -19.44
N VAL A 365 36.67 23.06 -18.79
CA VAL A 365 36.31 22.02 -17.80
C VAL A 365 36.27 20.65 -18.48
N ALA A 366 35.66 20.57 -19.67
CA ALA A 366 35.57 19.34 -20.44
C ALA A 366 36.95 18.77 -20.79
N HIS A 367 37.88 19.62 -21.23
CA HIS A 367 39.27 19.21 -21.45
C HIS A 367 39.96 18.75 -20.15
N GLN A 368 39.78 19.46 -19.03
CA GLN A 368 40.36 19.08 -17.75
C GLN A 368 39.87 17.71 -17.28
N VAL A 369 38.55 17.46 -17.33
CA VAL A 369 37.96 16.17 -16.93
C VAL A 369 38.50 15.06 -17.83
N ALA A 370 38.47 15.25 -19.14
CA ALA A 370 38.92 14.23 -20.09
C ALA A 370 40.42 13.88 -19.98
N GLU A 371 41.25 14.80 -19.48
CA GLU A 371 42.70 14.61 -19.38
C GLU A 371 43.13 14.10 -18.02
N ALA A 372 42.71 14.79 -16.95
CA ALA A 372 43.21 14.55 -15.61
C ALA A 372 42.31 13.60 -14.81
N TYR A 373 41.03 13.46 -15.19
CA TYR A 373 40.04 12.69 -14.43
C TYR A 373 39.15 11.84 -15.35
N PRO A 374 39.74 10.95 -16.18
CA PRO A 374 39.00 10.18 -17.19
C PRO A 374 37.85 9.33 -16.60
N GLY A 375 37.98 8.82 -15.38
CA GLY A 375 36.91 8.08 -14.69
C GLY A 375 35.63 8.90 -14.44
N LEU A 376 35.73 10.23 -14.41
CA LEU A 376 34.57 11.13 -14.26
C LEU A 376 33.96 11.52 -15.62
N PHE A 377 34.63 11.23 -16.73
CA PHE A 377 34.23 11.71 -18.05
C PHE A 377 32.81 11.29 -18.43
N ILE A 378 32.45 10.02 -18.18
CA ILE A 378 31.13 9.49 -18.53
C ILE A 378 30.03 10.26 -17.80
N ALA A 379 30.20 10.50 -16.49
CA ALA A 379 29.26 11.27 -15.69
C ALA A 379 29.19 12.74 -16.15
N PHE A 380 30.33 13.39 -16.37
CA PHE A 380 30.39 14.77 -16.85
C PHE A 380 29.71 14.94 -18.21
N TYR A 381 30.05 14.11 -19.19
CA TYR A 381 29.48 14.21 -20.53
C TYR A 381 27.97 13.89 -20.52
N SER A 382 27.55 12.90 -19.73
CA SER A 382 26.13 12.58 -19.54
C SER A 382 25.36 13.75 -18.92
N ALA A 383 25.95 14.46 -17.95
CA ALA A 383 25.37 15.66 -17.35
C ALA A 383 25.26 16.81 -18.36
N VAL A 384 26.30 17.05 -19.16
CA VAL A 384 26.26 18.07 -20.23
C VAL A 384 25.11 17.80 -21.20
N GLU A 385 24.86 16.54 -21.56
CA GLU A 385 23.74 16.17 -22.41
C GLU A 385 22.40 16.31 -21.69
N ALA A 386 22.30 15.86 -20.44
CA ALA A 386 21.07 15.92 -19.64
C ALA A 386 20.59 17.37 -19.41
N TYR A 387 21.51 18.30 -19.20
CA TYR A 387 21.22 19.71 -18.98
C TYR A 387 21.26 20.57 -20.26
N GLY A 388 21.38 19.94 -21.44
CA GLY A 388 21.23 20.63 -22.73
C GLY A 388 22.44 21.45 -23.21
N HIS A 389 23.62 21.26 -22.62
CA HIS A 389 24.82 22.07 -22.90
C HIS A 389 25.76 21.47 -23.96
N ALA A 390 25.37 20.37 -24.62
CA ALA A 390 26.17 19.74 -25.68
C ALA A 390 26.41 20.68 -26.88
N GLY A 391 25.43 21.52 -27.22
CA GLY A 391 25.57 22.55 -28.26
C GLY A 391 26.58 23.63 -27.88
N LEU A 392 26.62 24.01 -26.61
CA LEU A 392 27.55 25.01 -26.07
C LEU A 392 29.00 24.53 -26.13
N LEU A 393 29.27 23.25 -25.83
CA LEU A 393 30.61 22.69 -26.00
C LEU A 393 31.08 22.78 -27.45
N LYS A 394 30.19 22.46 -28.41
CA LYS A 394 30.51 22.54 -29.84
C LYS A 394 30.81 23.98 -30.28
N SER A 395 30.03 24.96 -29.81
CA SER A 395 30.26 26.37 -30.18
C SER A 395 31.52 26.95 -29.54
N GLN A 396 31.94 26.44 -28.37
CA GLN A 396 33.18 26.88 -27.70
C GLN A 396 34.44 26.22 -28.28
N ASP A 397 34.32 25.10 -29.01
CA ASP A 397 35.42 24.38 -29.65
C ASP A 397 35.88 25.01 -30.98
N SER A 398 36.32 26.27 -30.91
CA SER A 398 36.86 27.00 -32.07
C SER A 398 38.06 26.32 -32.73
N SER A 399 38.83 25.53 -31.98
CA SER A 399 40.03 24.85 -32.47
C SER A 399 39.78 23.46 -33.06
N GLY A 400 38.58 22.91 -32.89
CA GLY A 400 38.24 21.53 -33.25
C GLY A 400 38.87 20.45 -32.35
N LYS A 401 39.71 20.83 -31.38
CA LYS A 401 40.43 19.89 -30.50
C LYS A 401 39.51 19.09 -29.61
N TRP A 402 38.38 19.66 -29.18
CA TRP A 402 37.40 18.91 -28.38
C TRP A 402 36.73 17.84 -29.24
N ARG A 403 36.32 18.18 -30.45
CA ARG A 403 35.76 17.22 -31.42
C ARG A 403 36.75 16.09 -31.75
N GLU A 404 38.01 16.42 -31.98
CA GLU A 404 39.08 15.43 -32.20
C GLU A 404 39.28 14.52 -30.99
N ARG A 405 39.23 15.06 -29.76
CA ARG A 405 39.35 14.25 -28.54
C ARG A 405 38.17 13.28 -28.36
N LEU A 406 36.95 13.68 -28.73
CA LEU A 406 35.77 12.82 -28.66
C LEU A 406 35.80 11.69 -29.71
N LYS A 407 36.11 12.03 -30.97
CA LYS A 407 35.95 11.13 -32.13
C LYS A 407 37.24 10.49 -32.63
N GLY A 408 38.38 10.98 -32.18
CA GLY A 408 39.69 10.66 -32.74
C GLY A 408 40.05 11.58 -33.90
N SER A 409 41.30 11.50 -34.33
CA SER A 409 41.82 12.23 -35.49
C SER A 409 42.97 11.46 -36.13
N GLU A 410 43.14 11.62 -37.43
CA GLU A 410 44.33 11.12 -38.14
C GLU A 410 45.22 12.30 -38.49
N ARG A 411 46.46 12.31 -37.96
CA ARG A 411 47.47 13.33 -38.29
C ARG A 411 48.81 12.65 -38.53
N HIS A 412 49.47 12.99 -39.63
CA HIS A 412 50.83 12.55 -39.97
C HIS A 412 51.04 11.02 -39.88
N GLY A 413 50.05 10.22 -40.32
CA GLY A 413 50.15 8.76 -40.31
C GLY A 413 49.94 8.08 -38.95
N SER A 414 49.58 8.83 -37.91
CA SER A 414 49.20 8.31 -36.59
C SER A 414 47.71 8.58 -36.32
N ALA A 415 46.97 7.51 -36.01
CA ALA A 415 45.57 7.58 -35.61
C ALA A 415 45.47 7.76 -34.09
N LEU A 416 44.89 8.87 -33.65
CA LEU A 416 44.57 9.11 -32.25
C LEU A 416 43.16 8.56 -31.97
N GLU A 417 43.06 7.59 -31.07
CA GLU A 417 41.77 7.02 -30.66
C GLU A 417 40.93 8.06 -29.89
N GLY A 418 39.65 8.20 -30.26
CA GLY A 418 38.71 9.08 -29.55
C GLY A 418 38.11 8.45 -28.30
N ILE A 419 37.68 9.28 -27.34
CA ILE A 419 37.09 8.80 -26.08
C ILE A 419 35.85 7.93 -26.31
N PHE A 420 35.01 8.22 -27.31
CA PHE A 420 33.84 7.37 -27.58
C PHE A 420 34.20 5.95 -28.02
N SER A 421 35.31 5.76 -28.74
CA SER A 421 35.81 4.42 -29.08
C SER A 421 36.32 3.69 -27.83
N ARG A 422 37.03 4.42 -26.95
CA ARG A 422 37.51 3.90 -25.66
C ARG A 422 36.37 3.43 -24.76
N ILE A 423 35.26 4.18 -24.70
CA ILE A 423 34.05 3.80 -23.96
C ILE A 423 33.48 2.48 -24.52
N ARG A 424 33.33 2.36 -25.85
CA ARG A 424 32.77 1.14 -26.48
C ARG A 424 33.57 -0.13 -26.20
N ARG A 425 34.89 -0.02 -26.04
CA ARG A 425 35.75 -1.16 -25.66
C ARG A 425 35.97 -1.29 -24.15
N ASN A 426 35.18 -0.59 -23.33
CA ASN A 426 35.21 -0.61 -21.87
C ASN A 426 36.61 -0.35 -21.28
N ASP A 427 37.24 0.75 -21.71
CA ASP A 427 38.54 1.19 -21.21
C ASP A 427 38.53 1.36 -19.67
N PRO A 428 39.39 0.64 -18.91
CA PRO A 428 39.42 0.71 -17.46
C PRO A 428 39.66 2.12 -16.89
N GLU A 429 40.36 2.99 -17.61
CA GLU A 429 40.62 4.38 -17.15
C GLU A 429 39.37 5.25 -17.13
N LEU A 430 38.34 4.89 -17.91
CA LEU A 430 37.07 5.61 -17.99
C LEU A 430 36.04 5.08 -16.98
N ARG A 431 36.39 4.08 -16.16
CA ARG A 431 35.48 3.52 -15.17
C ARG A 431 35.18 4.54 -14.07
N PRO A 432 33.89 4.80 -13.77
CA PRO A 432 33.47 5.64 -12.66
C PRO A 432 34.12 5.25 -11.33
N GLU A 433 34.63 6.25 -10.63
CA GLU A 433 35.16 6.06 -9.29
C GLU A 433 34.02 5.77 -8.30
N THR A 434 34.07 4.63 -7.60
CA THR A 434 32.96 4.16 -6.76
C THR A 434 32.76 5.00 -5.51
N SER A 435 33.81 5.68 -5.03
CA SER A 435 33.79 6.55 -3.85
C SER A 435 32.82 7.73 -3.99
N VAL A 436 32.67 8.28 -5.20
CA VAL A 436 31.83 9.46 -5.45
C VAL A 436 30.40 9.13 -5.85
N LEU A 437 30.10 7.86 -6.20
CA LEU A 437 28.79 7.46 -6.72
C LEU A 437 27.62 7.75 -5.76
N PRO A 438 27.70 7.48 -4.43
CA PRO A 438 26.57 7.75 -3.54
C PRO A 438 26.17 9.22 -3.52
N LEU A 439 27.17 10.11 -3.43
CA LEU A 439 26.96 11.56 -3.41
C LEU A 439 26.51 12.08 -4.80
N MET A 440 27.14 11.58 -5.87
CA MET A 440 26.74 11.92 -7.23
C MET A 440 25.28 11.55 -7.49
N ASN A 441 24.86 10.34 -7.09
CA ASN A 441 23.49 9.87 -7.30
C ASN A 441 22.47 10.66 -6.52
N PHE A 442 22.85 11.13 -5.34
CA PHE A 442 22.00 12.01 -4.56
C PHE A 442 21.88 13.40 -5.18
N LEU A 443 22.96 13.99 -5.71
CA LEU A 443 22.97 15.37 -6.20
C LEU A 443 22.53 15.53 -7.65
N PHE A 444 22.78 14.53 -8.49
CA PHE A 444 22.56 14.55 -9.93
C PHE A 444 21.87 13.25 -10.40
N PRO A 445 20.66 12.96 -9.89
CA PRO A 445 19.97 11.70 -10.19
C PRO A 445 19.73 11.48 -11.69
N GLU A 446 19.61 12.54 -12.49
CA GLU A 446 19.42 12.45 -13.95
C GLU A 446 20.66 11.89 -14.69
N VAL A 447 21.81 11.90 -14.03
CA VAL A 447 23.10 11.42 -14.55
C VAL A 447 23.32 9.96 -14.18
N SER A 448 22.81 9.53 -13.02
CA SER A 448 23.03 8.21 -12.44
C SER A 448 22.59 7.06 -13.35
N ASP A 449 21.41 7.16 -13.96
CA ASP A 449 20.89 6.11 -14.83
C ASP A 449 21.77 5.93 -16.08
N ARG A 450 22.33 7.03 -16.61
CA ARG A 450 23.23 7.01 -17.77
C ARG A 450 24.60 6.44 -17.43
N VAL A 451 25.11 6.76 -16.24
CA VAL A 451 26.36 6.20 -15.74
C VAL A 451 26.21 4.70 -15.44
N ALA A 452 25.07 4.28 -14.89
CA ALA A 452 24.76 2.87 -14.66
C ALA A 452 24.63 2.08 -15.97
N MET A 453 23.97 2.64 -16.99
CA MET A 453 23.90 2.02 -18.32
C MET A 453 25.29 1.92 -18.98
N ALA A 454 26.13 2.94 -18.85
CA ALA A 454 27.50 2.92 -19.39
C ALA A 454 28.43 1.92 -18.67
N LEU A 455 28.12 1.56 -17.42
CA LEU A 455 28.78 0.50 -16.67
C LEU A 455 28.30 -0.91 -17.05
N CYS A 456 27.11 -1.02 -17.64
CA CYS A 456 26.40 -2.28 -17.91
C CYS A 456 26.36 -2.72 -19.40
N GLY A 457 26.98 -1.98 -20.34
CA GLY A 457 27.14 -2.42 -21.74
C GLY A 457 28.59 -2.86 -22.04
N ASP A 458 28.90 -4.00 -22.64
CA ASP A 458 28.09 -5.03 -23.31
C ASP A 458 28.34 -6.43 -22.70
N GLY A 459 27.28 -7.24 -22.62
CA GLY A 459 27.36 -8.71 -22.67
C GLY A 459 27.12 -9.20 -24.08
#